data_AF-A0A433PNZ3-F1
#
_entry.id   AF-A0A433PNZ3-F1
#
_cell.length_a   1.000
_cell.length_b   1.000
_cell.length_c   1.000
_cell.angle_alpha   90.00
_cell.angle_beta   90.00
_cell.angle_gamma   90.00
#
_symmetry.space_group_name_H-M   'P 1'
#
loop_
_entity.id
_entity.type
_entity.pdbx_description
1 polymer ?
#
loop_
_entity_poly.entity_id
_entity_poly.type
_entity_poly.pdbx_seq_one_letter_code
_entity_poly.pdbx_strand_id
1 'polypeptide(L)'
;MVRVVSLLPSAAEIICLVAGPEVLVDDYPGTITHLPILTRAKTVFTDSEDVNRQVSESLAQGNSLYDLDVEQLKALKPDVIVTQAFLIELLLLRHTHRYIGCTLGRQDLCDVCSIDLVTVERVAKTMSPAPKVVTLNPQSLSDVLESITLVGSALSLGDAAARARADLQARIDAACSTASEALAKREGKRPAVAFAEWIDPFFMGGHWTPQLIELAGGAHPLNPSKDSTGAGKSFAIPFSRVIAKPINVLIVCPCGLDIPTTERELEVLVNKAHDKGEPCWWEVVKEGCAKVAIVDGNQMFNRPGPRLVDALEWLTGLINNVPEIIPHDFPYKLAGENADGESAMLVREMKSLDVELAWLLTVDLPLTLVNVCTELTRCVKASSSGTQDLNAKPSALGLSSANNDSLKGYIDIHGSQIVKGVIDILLKYVNQARSELNHASEEKLFPLKARDNKLFNPELPEDLIVEFFISEIFVICKVSALQYHANVPIASAVAKFSLLGGPKPANKMVKYKGQNAVVIDEVKVDSKSPVLVDMLAALKSVEDACRQFRTKLNLFL
;
A
#
# COMPACT_ATOMS: atom_id res chain seq x y z
N MET A 1 -47.22 -7.17 14.22
CA MET A 1 -45.92 -7.49 13.59
C MET A 1 -45.02 -6.30 13.81
N VAL A 2 -43.80 -6.49 14.32
CA VAL A 2 -42.87 -5.39 14.61
C VAL A 2 -42.43 -4.76 13.29
N ARG A 3 -42.52 -3.43 13.19
CA ARG A 3 -42.12 -2.65 12.02
C ARG A 3 -40.74 -2.07 12.25
N VAL A 4 -39.76 -2.46 11.44
CA VAL A 4 -38.37 -2.03 11.61
C VAL A 4 -37.95 -1.18 10.42
N VAL A 5 -37.44 0.01 10.71
CA VAL A 5 -36.76 0.88 9.74
C VAL A 5 -35.25 0.77 9.95
N SER A 6 -34.51 0.62 8.87
CA SER A 6 -33.05 0.58 8.82
C SER A 6 -32.48 1.77 8.04
N LEU A 7 -31.89 2.74 8.74
CA LEU A 7 -31.32 3.94 8.12
C LEU A 7 -29.92 3.72 7.50
N LEU A 8 -29.44 2.47 7.46
CA LEU A 8 -28.22 2.09 6.77
C LEU A 8 -28.29 0.65 6.24
N PRO A 9 -27.61 0.33 5.13
CA PRO A 9 -27.68 -1.00 4.53
C PRO A 9 -27.20 -2.15 5.44
N SER A 10 -26.12 -1.95 6.21
CA SER A 10 -25.61 -3.04 7.07
C SER A 10 -26.58 -3.41 8.20
N ALA A 11 -27.34 -2.45 8.73
CA ALA A 11 -28.37 -2.74 9.71
C ALA A 11 -29.51 -3.57 9.09
N ALA A 12 -29.87 -3.31 7.84
CA ALA A 12 -30.90 -4.07 7.13
C ALA A 12 -30.44 -5.52 6.88
N GLU A 13 -29.16 -5.76 6.61
CA GLU A 13 -28.59 -7.12 6.55
C GLU A 13 -28.72 -7.85 7.87
N ILE A 14 -28.37 -7.17 8.98
CA ILE A 14 -28.48 -7.75 10.32
C ILE A 14 -29.94 -8.08 10.64
N ILE A 15 -30.88 -7.17 10.32
CA ILE A 15 -32.31 -7.39 10.53
C ILE A 15 -32.80 -8.58 9.70
N CYS A 16 -32.46 -8.65 8.41
CA CYS A 16 -32.81 -9.79 7.56
C CYS A 16 -32.27 -11.11 8.12
N LEU A 17 -31.02 -11.11 8.59
CA LEU A 17 -30.38 -12.30 9.15
C LEU A 17 -31.06 -12.78 10.45
N VAL A 18 -31.53 -11.86 11.29
CA VAL A 18 -32.12 -12.20 12.60
C VAL A 18 -33.62 -12.43 12.54
N ALA A 19 -34.35 -11.64 11.75
CA ALA A 19 -35.80 -11.54 11.78
C ALA A 19 -36.47 -11.88 10.43
N GLY A 20 -35.70 -12.04 9.36
CA GLY A 20 -36.19 -12.18 7.98
C GLY A 20 -36.52 -10.84 7.32
N PRO A 21 -36.72 -10.82 5.99
CA PRO A 21 -36.97 -9.58 5.24
C PRO A 21 -38.36 -8.96 5.51
N GLU A 22 -39.32 -9.76 5.97
CA GLU A 22 -40.73 -9.38 6.19
C GLU A 22 -40.93 -8.30 7.27
N VAL A 23 -39.94 -8.07 8.15
CA VAL A 23 -40.04 -7.05 9.21
C VAL A 23 -39.51 -5.67 8.78
N LEU A 24 -38.79 -5.61 7.66
CA LEU A 24 -38.29 -4.36 7.10
C LEU A 24 -39.43 -3.59 6.44
N VAL A 25 -39.39 -2.26 6.58
CA VAL A 25 -40.29 -1.36 5.88
C VAL A 25 -39.53 -0.36 4.98
N ASP A 26 -38.25 -0.63 4.68
CA ASP A 26 -37.36 0.08 3.75
C ASP A 26 -36.47 -0.84 2.88
N ASP A 27 -36.00 -0.33 1.74
CA ASP A 27 -35.36 -1.11 0.65
C ASP A 27 -33.87 -1.39 0.91
N TYR A 28 -33.58 -2.53 1.56
CA TYR A 28 -32.30 -3.24 1.47
C TYR A 28 -32.38 -4.65 2.09
N PRO A 29 -31.71 -5.71 1.55
CA PRO A 29 -30.84 -5.77 0.36
C PRO A 29 -31.63 -5.62 -0.95
N GLY A 30 -30.94 -5.40 -2.07
CA GLY A 30 -31.54 -5.04 -3.39
C GLY A 30 -32.54 -6.05 -3.99
N THR A 31 -32.89 -7.10 -3.27
CA THR A 31 -34.05 -7.97 -3.49
C THR A 31 -35.37 -7.37 -2.95
N ILE A 32 -35.32 -6.28 -2.17
CA ILE A 32 -36.47 -5.63 -1.51
C ILE A 32 -36.86 -4.32 -2.23
N THR A 33 -37.03 -4.37 -3.55
CA THR A 33 -37.27 -3.17 -4.39
C THR A 33 -38.66 -2.53 -4.23
N HIS A 34 -39.51 -3.04 -3.34
CA HIS A 34 -40.91 -2.60 -3.18
C HIS A 34 -41.13 -1.69 -1.97
N LEU A 35 -40.09 -1.45 -1.16
CA LEU A 35 -40.15 -0.62 0.03
C LEU A 35 -39.59 0.78 -0.25
N PRO A 36 -40.06 1.81 0.48
CA PRO A 36 -39.60 3.18 0.27
C PRO A 36 -38.14 3.40 0.67
N ILE A 37 -37.44 4.25 -0.09
CA ILE A 37 -36.08 4.70 0.21
C ILE A 37 -36.16 5.96 1.07
N LEU A 38 -35.71 5.87 2.33
CA LEU A 38 -35.79 6.96 3.31
C LEU A 38 -34.58 7.90 3.30
N THR A 39 -33.49 7.51 2.65
CA THR A 39 -32.21 8.21 2.72
C THR A 39 -31.72 8.56 1.32
N ARG A 40 -31.15 9.75 1.14
CA ARG A 40 -30.60 10.18 -0.15
C ARG A 40 -29.26 10.89 0.05
N ALA A 41 -28.25 10.48 -0.69
CA ALA A 41 -26.97 11.19 -0.73
C ALA A 41 -27.15 12.58 -1.39
N LYS A 42 -26.52 13.60 -0.80
CA LYS A 42 -26.48 14.97 -1.34
C LYS A 42 -25.40 15.17 -2.39
N THR A 43 -24.42 14.27 -2.42
CA THR A 43 -23.35 14.29 -3.42
C THR A 43 -23.86 13.83 -4.77
N VAL A 44 -23.26 14.35 -5.83
CA VAL A 44 -23.50 13.91 -7.21
C VAL A 44 -22.21 13.29 -7.72
N PHE A 45 -22.25 12.02 -8.09
CA PHE A 45 -21.07 11.33 -8.60
C PHE A 45 -20.75 11.84 -10.02
N THR A 46 -19.55 12.40 -10.18
CA THR A 46 -18.98 12.84 -11.46
C THR A 46 -17.67 12.08 -11.71
N ASP A 47 -16.68 12.28 -10.86
CA ASP A 47 -15.47 11.49 -10.71
C ASP A 47 -15.05 11.39 -9.23
N SER A 48 -14.05 10.57 -8.93
CA SER A 48 -13.59 10.25 -7.57
C SER A 48 -13.02 11.47 -6.84
N GLU A 49 -12.31 12.33 -7.58
CA GLU A 49 -11.70 13.56 -7.06
C GLU A 49 -12.77 14.57 -6.66
N ASP A 50 -13.78 14.76 -7.52
CA ASP A 50 -14.87 15.70 -7.30
C ASP A 50 -15.81 15.25 -6.18
N VAL A 51 -16.08 13.95 -6.06
CA VAL A 51 -16.85 13.42 -4.93
C VAL A 51 -16.10 13.66 -3.62
N ASN A 52 -14.79 13.40 -3.59
CA ASN A 52 -13.97 13.71 -2.42
C ASN A 52 -14.01 15.21 -2.07
N ARG A 53 -13.99 16.09 -3.09
CA ARG A 53 -14.15 17.55 -2.92
C ARG A 53 -15.52 17.90 -2.33
N GLN A 54 -16.62 17.39 -2.90
CA GLN A 54 -17.99 17.63 -2.42
C GLN A 54 -18.19 17.17 -0.96
N VAL A 55 -17.66 15.99 -0.62
CA VAL A 55 -17.69 15.44 0.75
C VAL A 55 -16.92 16.34 1.71
N SER A 56 -15.69 16.70 1.34
CA SER A 56 -14.81 17.54 2.16
C SER A 56 -15.42 18.93 2.41
N GLU A 57 -16.01 19.55 1.38
CA GLU A 57 -16.67 20.85 1.50
C GLU A 57 -17.91 20.79 2.41
N SER A 58 -18.72 19.75 2.28
CA SER A 58 -19.92 19.55 3.11
C SER A 58 -19.56 19.36 4.58
N LEU A 59 -18.52 18.56 4.86
CA LEU A 59 -18.00 18.32 6.21
C LEU A 59 -17.42 19.57 6.85
N ALA A 60 -16.64 20.36 6.09
CA ALA A 60 -16.06 21.61 6.58
C ALA A 60 -17.15 22.62 7.02
N GLN A 61 -18.34 22.51 6.44
CA GLN A 61 -19.50 23.33 6.78
C GLN A 61 -20.39 22.71 7.87
N GLY A 62 -20.06 21.51 8.37
CA GLY A 62 -20.85 20.79 9.36
C GLY A 62 -22.18 20.24 8.83
N ASN A 63 -22.33 20.13 7.51
CA ASN A 63 -23.55 19.63 6.88
C ASN A 63 -23.56 18.10 6.87
N SER A 64 -24.74 17.49 7.10
CA SER A 64 -24.93 16.06 6.85
C SER A 64 -24.89 15.76 5.36
N LEU A 65 -24.21 14.67 4.96
CA LEU A 65 -24.16 14.20 3.56
C LEU A 65 -25.45 13.55 3.07
N TYR A 66 -26.36 13.20 3.96
CA TYR A 66 -27.59 12.50 3.63
C TYR A 66 -28.81 13.33 4.03
N ASP A 67 -29.84 13.29 3.20
CA ASP A 67 -31.18 13.71 3.57
C ASP A 67 -31.96 12.51 4.10
N LEU A 68 -32.79 12.77 5.11
CA LEU A 68 -33.76 11.83 5.65
C LEU A 68 -35.17 12.28 5.29
N ASP A 69 -35.96 11.42 4.65
CA ASP A 69 -37.39 11.68 4.42
C ASP A 69 -38.16 11.50 5.73
N VAL A 70 -38.26 12.60 6.48
CA VAL A 70 -38.92 12.64 7.79
C VAL A 70 -40.40 12.32 7.70
N GLU A 71 -41.07 12.76 6.63
CA GLU A 71 -42.52 12.59 6.49
C GLU A 71 -42.84 11.14 6.15
N GLN A 72 -42.06 10.52 5.27
CA GLN A 72 -42.19 9.10 4.98
C GLN A 72 -41.80 8.23 6.18
N LEU A 73 -40.71 8.56 6.91
CA LEU A 73 -40.34 7.86 8.14
C LEU A 73 -41.49 7.85 9.17
N LYS A 74 -42.16 8.99 9.35
CA LYS A 74 -43.34 9.08 10.24
C LYS A 74 -44.51 8.27 9.71
N ALA A 75 -44.79 8.34 8.40
CA ALA A 75 -45.87 7.60 7.76
C ALA A 75 -45.72 6.08 7.91
N LEU A 76 -44.47 5.59 7.93
CA LEU A 76 -44.13 4.19 8.14
C LEU A 76 -44.37 3.70 9.57
N LYS A 77 -44.58 4.57 10.57
CA LYS A 77 -44.87 4.17 11.96
C LYS A 77 -43.98 2.99 12.46
N PRO A 78 -42.64 3.10 12.40
CA PRO A 78 -41.75 2.07 12.94
C PRO A 78 -41.97 1.86 14.45
N ASP A 79 -41.77 0.63 14.89
CA ASP A 79 -41.60 0.28 16.30
C ASP A 79 -40.13 0.40 16.71
N VAL A 80 -39.22 0.12 15.77
CA VAL A 80 -37.76 0.18 15.95
C VAL A 80 -37.12 0.91 14.76
N ILE A 81 -36.22 1.83 15.05
CA ILE A 81 -35.33 2.47 14.05
C ILE A 81 -33.91 2.03 14.36
N VAL A 82 -33.24 1.38 13.42
CA VAL A 82 -31.81 1.07 13.53
C VAL A 82 -31.02 2.09 12.72
N THR A 83 -30.07 2.75 13.36
CA THR A 83 -29.21 3.78 12.78
C THR A 83 -27.76 3.58 13.22
N GLN A 84 -26.84 4.40 12.73
CA GLN A 84 -25.44 4.43 13.15
C GLN A 84 -25.12 5.75 13.88
N ALA A 85 -24.22 5.70 14.87
CA ALA A 85 -23.76 6.89 15.59
C ALA A 85 -22.53 7.50 14.94
N PHE A 86 -22.53 8.83 14.80
CA PHE A 86 -21.32 9.63 14.78
C PHE A 86 -21.17 10.36 16.11
N LEU A 87 -20.10 10.07 16.84
CA LEU A 87 -19.61 11.00 17.85
C LEU A 87 -18.62 11.94 17.16
N ILE A 88 -19.11 13.08 16.67
CA ILE A 88 -18.23 14.25 16.62
C ILE A 88 -17.85 14.51 18.07
N GLU A 89 -16.55 14.54 18.36
CA GLU A 89 -15.97 14.80 19.68
C GLU A 89 -16.21 16.26 20.16
N LEU A 90 -17.39 16.82 19.88
CA LEU A 90 -17.84 18.13 20.32
C LEU A 90 -18.58 18.10 21.67
N LEU A 91 -18.98 16.92 22.18
CA LEU A 91 -19.75 16.82 23.41
C LEU A 91 -18.90 16.66 24.69
N LEU A 92 -17.59 16.40 24.60
CA LEU A 92 -16.72 16.29 25.79
C LEU A 92 -15.97 17.58 26.15
N LEU A 93 -16.01 18.63 25.31
CA LEU A 93 -15.31 19.90 25.57
C LEU A 93 -16.19 21.01 26.16
N ARG A 94 -17.32 20.69 26.80
CA ARG A 94 -18.14 21.70 27.50
C ARG A 94 -17.61 22.16 28.86
N HIS A 95 -16.48 21.64 29.36
CA HIS A 95 -16.04 22.00 30.73
C HIS A 95 -14.57 22.34 30.99
N THR A 96 -13.70 22.52 30.00
CA THR A 96 -12.33 23.01 30.28
C THR A 96 -11.87 24.08 29.29
N HIS A 97 -11.96 25.34 29.72
CA HIS A 97 -11.25 26.45 29.10
C HIS A 97 -9.73 26.24 29.20
N ARG A 98 -9.07 25.86 28.09
CA ARG A 98 -7.76 26.42 27.71
C ARG A 98 -7.38 26.06 26.28
N TYR A 99 -7.14 27.11 25.52
CA TYR A 99 -6.49 27.14 24.21
C TYR A 99 -5.32 26.14 24.08
N ILE A 100 -5.43 25.20 23.14
CA ILE A 100 -4.37 24.90 22.17
C ILE A 100 -5.04 24.79 20.81
N GLY A 101 -4.71 25.73 19.91
CA GLY A 101 -5.11 25.65 18.52
C GLY A 101 -4.48 24.44 17.85
N CYS A 102 -5.30 23.47 17.49
CA CYS A 102 -5.02 22.54 16.41
C CYS A 102 -6.18 22.65 15.44
N THR A 103 -5.96 23.46 14.40
CA THR A 103 -6.74 23.45 13.17
C THR A 103 -6.57 22.05 12.53
N LEU A 104 -7.43 21.10 12.91
CA LEU A 104 -7.48 19.78 12.29
C LEU A 104 -8.32 19.87 11.02
N GLY A 105 -7.70 20.34 9.94
CA GLY A 105 -8.12 20.05 8.57
C GLY A 105 -7.74 18.62 8.22
N ARG A 106 -8.36 17.63 8.87
CA ARG A 106 -8.12 16.22 8.61
C ARG A 106 -9.31 15.67 7.83
N GLN A 107 -9.07 15.35 6.56
CA GLN A 107 -10.04 14.78 5.64
C GLN A 107 -10.28 13.31 6.04
N ASP A 108 -11.27 13.10 6.92
CA ASP A 108 -11.63 11.79 7.47
C ASP A 108 -12.94 11.30 6.81
N LEU A 109 -12.86 10.31 5.90
CA LEU A 109 -13.97 9.86 5.05
C LEU A 109 -14.94 8.87 5.75
N CYS A 110 -14.52 8.26 6.86
CA CYS A 110 -15.34 7.26 7.56
C CYS A 110 -16.34 7.86 8.56
N ASP A 111 -16.21 9.16 8.86
CA ASP A 111 -17.13 9.88 9.76
C ASP A 111 -18.41 10.37 9.05
N VAL A 112 -18.70 9.84 7.86
CA VAL A 112 -19.53 10.55 6.89
C VAL A 112 -20.63 9.72 6.21
N CYS A 113 -20.64 8.40 6.41
CA CYS A 113 -21.53 7.48 5.71
C CYS A 113 -22.89 7.20 6.38
N SER A 114 -23.37 8.01 7.34
CA SER A 114 -24.66 7.76 8.01
C SER A 114 -25.46 9.03 8.31
N ILE A 115 -26.76 8.88 8.58
CA ILE A 115 -27.64 9.99 8.97
C ILE A 115 -27.29 10.44 10.38
N ASP A 116 -27.34 11.77 10.60
CA ASP A 116 -27.11 12.37 11.91
C ASP A 116 -28.06 11.80 13.00
N LEU A 117 -27.48 11.15 14.01
CA LEU A 117 -28.22 10.54 15.12
C LEU A 117 -29.12 11.54 15.84
N VAL A 118 -28.68 12.79 16.01
CA VAL A 118 -29.46 13.84 16.68
C VAL A 118 -30.75 14.12 15.92
N THR A 119 -30.69 14.13 14.58
CA THR A 119 -31.84 14.27 13.71
C THR A 119 -32.80 13.08 13.85
N VAL A 120 -32.29 11.85 13.83
CA VAL A 120 -33.11 10.63 14.01
C VAL A 120 -33.82 10.63 15.36
N GLU A 121 -33.10 10.90 16.45
CA GLU A 121 -33.68 10.96 17.79
C GLU A 121 -34.73 12.07 17.92
N ARG A 122 -34.50 13.23 17.30
CA ARG A 122 -35.45 14.34 17.30
C ARG A 122 -36.74 13.93 16.60
N VAL A 123 -36.64 13.30 15.43
CA VAL A 123 -37.82 12.84 14.68
C VAL A 123 -38.56 11.76 15.47
N ALA A 124 -37.87 10.75 15.99
CA ALA A 124 -38.46 9.67 16.80
C ALA A 124 -39.27 10.21 17.99
N LYS A 125 -38.76 11.23 18.70
CA LYS A 125 -39.46 11.89 19.82
C LYS A 125 -40.76 12.60 19.42
N THR A 126 -40.94 12.94 18.15
CA THR A 126 -42.18 13.57 17.65
C THR A 126 -43.26 12.55 17.26
N MET A 127 -42.95 11.25 17.28
CA MET A 127 -43.85 10.18 16.87
C MET A 127 -44.64 9.64 18.08
N SER A 128 -45.83 9.11 17.82
CA SER A 128 -46.69 8.49 18.84
C SER A 128 -47.27 7.16 18.32
N PRO A 129 -46.89 6.01 18.92
CA PRO A 129 -45.84 5.85 19.94
C PRO A 129 -44.45 6.22 19.40
N ALA A 130 -43.53 6.59 20.31
CA ALA A 130 -42.14 6.86 19.93
C ALA A 130 -41.41 5.53 19.66
N PRO A 131 -40.74 5.37 18.50
CA PRO A 131 -39.99 4.16 18.20
C PRO A 131 -38.75 4.02 19.10
N LYS A 132 -38.33 2.78 19.32
CA LYS A 132 -37.02 2.49 19.93
C LYS A 132 -35.92 2.77 18.92
N VAL A 133 -35.03 3.70 19.22
CA VAL A 133 -33.84 3.97 18.40
C VAL A 133 -32.70 3.06 18.87
N VAL A 134 -32.16 2.27 17.95
CA VAL A 134 -31.01 1.38 18.16
C VAL A 134 -29.84 1.93 17.35
N THR A 135 -28.73 2.16 18.02
CA THR A 135 -27.57 2.80 17.40
C THR A 135 -26.40 1.82 17.34
N LEU A 136 -25.89 1.59 16.13
CA LEU A 136 -24.73 0.75 15.86
C LEU A 136 -23.48 1.64 15.69
N ASN A 137 -22.32 1.20 16.14
CA ASN A 137 -21.04 1.86 15.81
C ASN A 137 -19.86 0.87 15.83
N PRO A 138 -19.92 -0.20 15.01
CA PRO A 138 -18.86 -1.18 14.96
C PRO A 138 -17.56 -0.60 14.38
N GLN A 139 -16.44 -0.92 15.03
CA GLN A 139 -15.08 -0.56 14.62
C GLN A 139 -14.23 -1.79 14.28
N SER A 140 -14.72 -2.97 14.66
CA SER A 140 -14.10 -4.27 14.44
C SER A 140 -15.10 -5.33 13.96
N LEU A 141 -14.61 -6.46 13.46
CA LEU A 141 -15.46 -7.62 13.12
C LEU A 141 -16.21 -8.16 14.37
N SER A 142 -15.60 -8.11 15.54
CA SER A 142 -16.24 -8.50 16.80
C SER A 142 -17.43 -7.60 17.12
N ASP A 143 -17.29 -6.29 16.92
CA ASP A 143 -18.36 -5.32 17.17
C ASP A 143 -19.54 -5.54 16.20
N VAL A 144 -19.27 -6.04 14.97
CA VAL A 144 -20.31 -6.44 14.03
C VAL A 144 -21.11 -7.63 14.58
N LEU A 145 -20.46 -8.64 15.14
CA LEU A 145 -21.15 -9.76 15.80
C LEU A 145 -21.92 -9.31 17.05
N GLU A 146 -21.41 -8.32 17.78
CA GLU A 146 -22.15 -7.69 18.88
C GLU A 146 -23.37 -6.90 18.40
N SER A 147 -23.27 -6.23 17.24
CA SER A 147 -24.39 -5.52 16.62
C SER A 147 -25.56 -6.47 16.31
N ILE A 148 -25.29 -7.71 15.90
CA ILE A 148 -26.32 -8.76 15.72
C ILE A 148 -27.04 -9.06 17.04
N THR A 149 -26.28 -9.15 18.14
CA THR A 149 -26.82 -9.40 19.47
C THR A 149 -27.70 -8.23 19.94
N LEU A 150 -27.25 -7.00 19.67
CA LEU A 150 -27.97 -5.77 20.01
C LEU A 150 -29.29 -5.64 19.23
N VAL A 151 -29.26 -5.88 17.92
CA VAL A 151 -30.46 -5.88 17.07
C VAL A 151 -31.43 -6.98 17.51
N GLY A 152 -30.94 -8.21 17.72
CA GLY A 152 -31.78 -9.30 18.23
C GLY A 152 -32.46 -8.98 19.56
N SER A 153 -31.72 -8.38 20.49
CA SER A 153 -32.28 -7.92 21.77
C SER A 153 -33.32 -6.83 21.59
N ALA A 154 -33.11 -5.90 20.65
CA ALA A 154 -34.07 -4.84 20.35
C ALA A 154 -35.38 -5.38 19.74
N LEU A 155 -35.30 -6.44 18.95
CA LEU A 155 -36.43 -7.10 18.31
C LEU A 155 -37.05 -8.21 19.17
N SER A 156 -36.52 -8.47 20.37
CA SER A 156 -36.91 -9.59 21.23
C SER A 156 -36.74 -10.97 20.56
N LEU A 157 -35.68 -11.10 19.75
CA LEU A 157 -35.28 -12.28 18.97
C LEU A 157 -33.89 -12.79 19.38
N GLY A 158 -33.63 -12.87 20.70
CA GLY A 158 -32.34 -13.25 21.27
C GLY A 158 -31.82 -14.60 20.76
N ASP A 159 -32.66 -15.63 20.72
CA ASP A 159 -32.27 -16.97 20.27
C ASP A 159 -31.95 -17.03 18.77
N ALA A 160 -32.63 -16.22 17.94
CA ALA A 160 -32.34 -16.12 16.52
C ALA A 160 -31.01 -15.41 16.29
N ALA A 161 -30.76 -14.30 17.00
CA ALA A 161 -29.49 -13.58 16.94
C ALA A 161 -28.32 -14.42 17.46
N ALA A 162 -28.51 -15.21 18.52
CA ALA A 162 -27.49 -16.11 19.04
C ALA A 162 -27.11 -17.19 18.01
N ARG A 163 -28.08 -17.79 17.32
CA ARG A 163 -27.84 -18.74 16.23
C ARG A 163 -27.10 -18.08 15.06
N ALA A 164 -27.60 -16.95 14.57
CA ALA A 164 -26.96 -16.20 13.48
C ALA A 164 -25.50 -15.82 13.80
N ARG A 165 -25.25 -15.37 15.04
CA ARG A 165 -23.89 -15.07 15.51
C ARG A 165 -23.01 -16.32 15.55
N ALA A 166 -23.53 -17.45 16.04
CA ALA A 166 -22.79 -18.69 16.09
C ALA A 166 -22.42 -19.20 14.68
N ASP A 167 -23.34 -19.10 13.73
CA ASP A 167 -23.11 -19.50 12.34
C ASP A 167 -22.02 -18.64 11.67
N LEU A 168 -22.07 -17.31 11.87
CA LEU A 168 -21.03 -16.40 11.37
C LEU A 168 -19.68 -16.65 12.06
N GLN A 169 -19.68 -16.90 13.37
CA GLN A 169 -18.44 -17.22 14.09
C GLN A 169 -17.82 -18.51 13.57
N ALA A 170 -18.60 -19.56 13.32
CA ALA A 170 -18.10 -20.81 12.77
C ALA A 170 -17.42 -20.62 11.40
N ARG A 171 -17.98 -19.74 10.55
CA ARG A 171 -17.38 -19.36 9.26
C ARG A 171 -16.07 -18.60 9.43
N ILE A 172 -16.03 -17.63 10.35
CA ILE A 172 -14.81 -16.90 10.71
C ILE A 172 -13.72 -17.86 11.18
N ASP A 173 -14.07 -18.81 12.06
CA ASP A 173 -13.13 -19.79 12.61
C ASP A 173 -12.58 -20.71 11.50
N ALA A 174 -13.42 -21.15 10.55
CA ALA A 174 -13.00 -21.95 9.40
C ALA A 174 -12.04 -21.19 8.47
N ALA A 175 -12.34 -19.91 8.18
CA ALA A 175 -11.45 -19.05 7.40
C ALA A 175 -10.11 -18.82 8.10
N CYS A 176 -10.13 -18.54 9.41
CA CYS A 176 -8.92 -18.38 10.22
C CYS A 176 -8.08 -19.67 10.30
N SER A 177 -8.72 -20.84 10.37
CA SER A 177 -8.03 -22.14 10.34
C SER A 177 -7.30 -22.32 9.01
N THR A 178 -7.99 -22.06 7.90
CA THR A 178 -7.41 -22.13 6.54
C THR A 178 -6.24 -21.16 6.39
N ALA A 179 -6.38 -19.93 6.86
CA ALA A 179 -5.32 -18.93 6.85
C ALA A 179 -4.12 -19.35 7.71
N SER A 180 -4.36 -19.95 8.87
CA SER A 180 -3.30 -20.42 9.79
C SER A 180 -2.49 -21.56 9.20
N GLU A 181 -3.15 -22.54 8.55
CA GLU A 181 -2.47 -23.61 7.84
C GLU A 181 -1.61 -23.09 6.68
N ALA A 182 -2.15 -22.16 5.89
CA ALA A 182 -1.42 -21.53 4.81
C ALA A 182 -0.23 -20.68 5.31
N LEU A 183 -0.42 -19.98 6.44
CA LEU A 183 0.64 -19.22 7.10
C LEU A 183 1.76 -20.13 7.63
N ALA A 184 1.42 -21.28 8.19
CA ALA A 184 2.39 -22.29 8.63
C ALA A 184 3.22 -22.82 7.45
N LYS A 185 2.58 -23.10 6.30
CA LYS A 185 3.28 -23.48 5.06
C LYS A 185 4.24 -22.40 4.53
N ARG A 186 3.99 -21.13 4.87
CA ARG A 186 4.86 -19.98 4.55
C ARG A 186 5.84 -19.62 5.66
N GLU A 187 6.06 -20.50 6.65
CA GLU A 187 6.97 -20.26 7.78
C GLU A 187 6.63 -18.98 8.56
N GLY A 188 5.34 -18.64 8.67
CA GLY A 188 4.90 -17.41 9.33
C GLY A 188 5.03 -16.14 8.49
N LYS A 189 5.48 -16.22 7.24
CA LYS A 189 5.57 -15.06 6.33
C LYS A 189 4.18 -14.65 5.83
N ARG A 190 3.84 -13.38 6.08
CA ARG A 190 2.58 -12.76 5.70
C ARG A 190 2.77 -11.91 4.44
N PRO A 191 2.02 -12.15 3.35
CA PRO A 191 2.03 -11.25 2.20
C PRO A 191 1.58 -9.84 2.61
N ALA A 192 2.29 -8.82 2.16
CA ALA A 192 1.89 -7.44 2.37
C ALA A 192 0.72 -7.09 1.45
N VAL A 193 -0.36 -6.58 2.03
CA VAL A 193 -1.60 -6.24 1.33
C VAL A 193 -1.84 -4.74 1.47
N ALA A 194 -2.02 -4.05 0.35
CA ALA A 194 -2.56 -2.69 0.32
C ALA A 194 -4.04 -2.73 -0.07
N PHE A 195 -4.85 -1.95 0.65
CA PHE A 195 -6.28 -1.84 0.40
C PHE A 195 -6.62 -0.38 0.08
N ALA A 196 -7.02 -0.11 -1.15
CA ALA A 196 -7.46 1.20 -1.62
C ALA A 196 -8.97 1.32 -1.44
N GLU A 197 -9.38 2.06 -0.41
CA GLU A 197 -10.79 2.37 -0.10
C GLU A 197 -11.31 3.56 -0.91
N TRP A 198 -10.39 4.36 -1.45
CA TRP A 198 -10.62 5.39 -2.46
C TRP A 198 -9.37 5.57 -3.31
N ILE A 199 -9.52 6.00 -4.56
CA ILE A 199 -8.43 6.01 -5.55
C ILE A 199 -7.88 7.40 -5.87
N ASP A 200 -8.65 8.46 -5.63
CA ASP A 200 -8.20 9.84 -5.83
C ASP A 200 -8.88 10.83 -4.85
N PRO A 201 -8.17 11.31 -3.81
CA PRO A 201 -6.82 10.89 -3.41
C PRO A 201 -6.83 9.45 -2.88
N PHE A 202 -5.66 8.83 -2.79
CA PHE A 202 -5.54 7.44 -2.35
C PHE A 202 -5.84 7.29 -0.85
N PHE A 203 -6.97 6.67 -0.51
CA PHE A 203 -7.33 6.35 0.88
C PHE A 203 -6.99 4.89 1.21
N MET A 204 -6.26 4.72 2.31
CA MET A 204 -5.98 3.40 2.86
C MET A 204 -7.17 2.87 3.64
N GLY A 205 -7.44 1.57 3.47
CA GLY A 205 -8.38 0.84 4.31
C GLY A 205 -8.08 0.96 5.81
N GLY A 206 -9.13 1.21 6.59
CA GLY A 206 -9.10 1.30 8.05
C GLY A 206 -10.14 0.44 8.74
N HIS A 207 -10.42 0.73 10.02
CA HIS A 207 -11.41 0.01 10.84
C HIS A 207 -11.18 -1.51 10.84
N TRP A 208 -12.18 -2.31 10.47
CA TRP A 208 -12.09 -3.76 10.40
C TRP A 208 -11.18 -4.24 9.25
N THR A 209 -10.96 -3.47 8.18
CA THR A 209 -10.28 -3.96 6.97
C THR A 209 -8.88 -4.51 7.24
N PRO A 210 -7.98 -3.82 7.97
CA PRO A 210 -6.68 -4.39 8.34
C PRO A 210 -6.79 -5.63 9.23
N GLN A 211 -7.77 -5.67 10.15
CA GLN A 211 -8.04 -6.86 10.97
C GLN A 211 -8.44 -8.05 10.09
N LEU A 212 -9.33 -7.87 9.10
CA LEU A 212 -9.72 -8.94 8.18
C LEU A 212 -8.53 -9.47 7.38
N ILE A 213 -7.67 -8.57 6.89
CA ILE A 213 -6.44 -8.93 6.16
C ILE A 213 -5.50 -9.77 7.05
N GLU A 214 -5.34 -9.37 8.31
CA GLU A 214 -4.50 -10.08 9.27
C GLU A 214 -5.10 -11.46 9.65
N LEU A 215 -6.42 -11.55 9.84
CA LEU A 215 -7.12 -12.82 10.06
C LEU A 215 -6.99 -13.77 8.85
N ALA A 216 -7.03 -13.23 7.64
CA ALA A 216 -6.80 -13.98 6.40
C ALA A 216 -5.32 -14.39 6.17
N GLY A 217 -4.41 -14.08 7.10
CA GLY A 217 -2.99 -14.48 7.02
C GLY A 217 -2.10 -13.52 6.20
N GLY A 218 -2.61 -12.34 5.86
CA GLY A 218 -1.84 -11.23 5.27
C GLY A 218 -1.28 -10.28 6.34
N ALA A 219 -0.59 -9.23 5.89
CA ALA A 219 -0.14 -8.11 6.71
C ALA A 219 -0.54 -6.79 6.04
N HIS A 220 -0.99 -5.80 6.81
CA HIS A 220 -1.35 -4.48 6.30
C HIS A 220 -0.32 -3.43 6.75
N PRO A 221 0.79 -3.23 6.01
CA PRO A 221 1.97 -2.47 6.49
C PRO A 221 1.77 -0.95 6.59
N LEU A 222 0.63 -0.44 6.12
CA LEU A 222 0.34 1.00 6.01
C LEU A 222 -0.63 1.50 7.09
N ASN A 223 -1.49 0.63 7.60
CA ASN A 223 -2.42 0.91 8.70
C ASN A 223 -2.66 -0.40 9.49
N PRO A 224 -1.70 -0.86 10.30
CA PRO A 224 -1.81 -2.15 10.99
C PRO A 224 -2.94 -2.13 12.03
N SER A 225 -3.48 -3.30 12.37
CA SER A 225 -4.49 -3.39 13.43
C SER A 225 -3.90 -3.07 14.81
N LYS A 226 -4.77 -2.62 15.71
CA LYS A 226 -4.49 -2.41 17.14
C LYS A 226 -4.98 -3.63 17.90
N ASP A 227 -4.07 -4.46 18.40
CA ASP A 227 -4.39 -5.58 19.30
C ASP A 227 -5.55 -6.47 18.82
N SER A 228 -5.66 -6.71 17.51
CA SER A 228 -6.76 -7.48 16.89
C SER A 228 -8.17 -6.88 17.04
N THR A 229 -8.29 -5.58 17.32
CA THR A 229 -9.56 -4.84 17.49
C THR A 229 -9.92 -3.94 16.30
N GLY A 230 -9.39 -4.24 15.12
CA GLY A 230 -9.43 -3.31 13.97
C GLY A 230 -8.25 -2.35 13.99
N ALA A 231 -8.19 -1.43 13.02
CA ALA A 231 -7.19 -0.39 12.89
C ALA A 231 -7.80 1.00 13.14
N GLY A 232 -6.99 2.05 13.01
CA GLY A 232 -7.50 3.41 12.94
C GLY A 232 -8.42 3.62 11.74
N LYS A 233 -9.12 4.76 11.71
CA LYS A 233 -9.97 5.18 10.58
C LYS A 233 -9.19 5.17 9.28
N SER A 234 -9.89 5.05 8.16
CA SER A 234 -9.30 5.21 6.83
C SER A 234 -8.83 6.65 6.66
N PHE A 235 -7.70 6.84 5.98
CA PHE A 235 -7.10 8.17 5.80
C PHE A 235 -6.39 8.26 4.45
N ALA A 236 -6.40 9.46 3.90
CA ALA A 236 -5.64 9.78 2.70
C ALA A 236 -4.15 9.65 2.99
N ILE A 237 -3.42 8.97 2.11
CA ILE A 237 -1.96 8.98 2.12
C ILE A 237 -1.44 9.38 0.74
N PRO A 238 -0.27 10.03 0.67
CA PRO A 238 0.44 10.14 -0.59
C PRO A 238 0.72 8.73 -1.12
N PHE A 239 0.41 8.47 -2.38
CA PHE A 239 0.63 7.16 -3.00
C PHE A 239 2.11 6.73 -2.94
N SER A 240 3.03 7.69 -2.85
CA SER A 240 4.45 7.44 -2.64
C SER A 240 4.73 6.62 -1.37
N ARG A 241 3.90 6.73 -0.33
CA ARG A 241 3.98 5.89 0.88
C ARG A 241 3.59 4.44 0.64
N VAL A 242 2.69 4.18 -0.32
CA VAL A 242 2.28 2.84 -0.74
C VAL A 242 3.41 2.17 -1.50
N ILE A 243 3.97 2.90 -2.47
CA ILE A 243 5.12 2.52 -3.30
C ILE A 243 6.35 2.16 -2.45
N ALA A 244 6.57 2.87 -1.34
CA ALA A 244 7.68 2.63 -0.41
C ALA A 244 7.58 1.31 0.38
N LYS A 245 6.54 0.51 0.16
CA LYS A 245 6.32 -0.77 0.81
C LYS A 245 6.34 -1.88 -0.23
N PRO A 246 6.89 -3.07 0.10
CA PRO A 246 6.90 -4.22 -0.81
C PRO A 246 5.50 -4.87 -0.86
N ILE A 247 4.52 -4.18 -1.45
CA ILE A 247 3.14 -4.65 -1.52
C ILE A 247 3.06 -5.86 -2.46
N ASN A 248 2.57 -6.99 -1.95
CA ASN A 248 2.39 -8.22 -2.73
C ASN A 248 1.00 -8.32 -3.34
N VAL A 249 -0.02 -7.81 -2.63
CA VAL A 249 -1.42 -7.85 -3.06
C VAL A 249 -2.01 -6.44 -2.98
N LEU A 250 -2.55 -5.95 -4.08
CA LEU A 250 -3.35 -4.72 -4.13
C LEU A 250 -4.83 -5.08 -4.26
N ILE A 251 -5.64 -4.52 -3.38
CA ILE A 251 -7.11 -4.59 -3.46
C ILE A 251 -7.63 -3.18 -3.67
N VAL A 252 -8.39 -2.97 -4.74
CA VAL A 252 -9.06 -1.70 -5.05
C VAL A 252 -10.55 -1.90 -4.84
N CYS A 253 -11.11 -1.20 -3.86
CA CYS A 253 -12.50 -1.39 -3.43
C CYS A 253 -13.14 -0.04 -3.04
N PRO A 254 -13.31 0.89 -4.00
CA PRO A 254 -13.73 2.25 -3.72
C PRO A 254 -15.16 2.30 -3.17
N CYS A 255 -15.35 2.97 -2.03
CA CYS A 255 -16.64 3.02 -1.36
C CYS A 255 -17.76 3.58 -2.25
N GLY A 256 -18.82 2.79 -2.47
CA GLY A 256 -19.96 3.23 -3.28
C GLY A 256 -19.77 3.11 -4.80
N LEU A 257 -18.66 2.51 -5.27
CA LEU A 257 -18.45 2.23 -6.69
C LEU A 257 -18.57 0.74 -6.98
N ASP A 258 -19.25 0.41 -8.08
CA ASP A 258 -19.21 -0.93 -8.66
C ASP A 258 -17.90 -1.15 -9.45
N ILE A 259 -17.67 -2.39 -9.90
CA ILE A 259 -16.45 -2.73 -10.65
C ILE A 259 -16.34 -1.92 -11.96
N PRO A 260 -17.36 -1.83 -12.83
CA PRO A 260 -17.25 -1.07 -14.08
C PRO A 260 -16.98 0.43 -13.87
N THR A 261 -17.54 1.04 -12.83
CA THR A 261 -17.27 2.44 -12.48
C THR A 261 -15.86 2.60 -11.95
N THR A 262 -15.40 1.69 -11.09
CA THR A 262 -14.02 1.67 -10.60
C THR A 262 -13.01 1.57 -11.75
N GLU A 263 -13.26 0.71 -12.74
CA GLU A 263 -12.38 0.58 -13.91
C GLU A 263 -12.31 1.87 -14.73
N ARG A 264 -13.47 2.51 -14.98
CA ARG A 264 -13.51 3.83 -15.67
C ARG A 264 -12.76 4.91 -14.88
N GLU A 265 -12.91 4.94 -13.57
CA GLU A 265 -12.23 5.94 -12.73
C GLU A 265 -10.71 5.72 -12.68
N LEU A 266 -10.26 4.46 -12.71
CA LEU A 266 -8.85 4.13 -12.87
C LEU A 266 -8.30 4.59 -14.22
N GLU A 267 -9.08 4.49 -15.31
CA GLU A 267 -8.69 5.06 -16.62
C GLU A 267 -8.61 6.60 -16.57
N VAL A 268 -9.58 7.26 -15.93
CA VAL A 268 -9.57 8.72 -15.73
C VAL A 268 -8.32 9.14 -14.95
N LEU A 269 -7.98 8.43 -13.88
CA LEU A 269 -6.79 8.66 -13.08
C LEU A 269 -5.50 8.54 -13.92
N VAL A 270 -5.41 7.52 -14.78
CA VAL A 270 -4.26 7.34 -15.69
C VAL A 270 -4.15 8.52 -16.66
N ASN A 271 -5.23 8.87 -17.34
CA ASN A 271 -5.25 9.97 -18.30
C ASN A 271 -4.89 11.31 -17.62
N LYS A 272 -5.45 11.60 -16.43
CA LYS A 272 -5.12 12.80 -15.65
C LYS A 272 -3.63 12.88 -15.31
N ALA A 273 -3.00 11.76 -14.96
CA ALA A 273 -1.57 11.71 -14.65
C ALA A 273 -0.72 11.92 -15.92
N HIS A 274 -1.08 11.26 -17.03
CA HIS A 274 -0.39 11.38 -18.32
C HIS A 274 -0.46 12.80 -18.88
N ASP A 275 -1.62 13.46 -18.81
CA ASP A 275 -1.81 14.85 -19.23
C ASP A 275 -0.92 15.83 -18.45
N LYS A 276 -0.64 15.52 -17.18
CA LYS A 276 0.26 16.30 -16.31
C LYS A 276 1.74 15.92 -16.48
N GLY A 277 2.04 14.86 -17.23
CA GLY A 277 3.39 14.29 -17.32
C GLY A 277 3.88 13.69 -15.99
N GLU A 278 2.96 13.26 -15.13
CA GLU A 278 3.22 12.69 -13.81
C GLU A 278 3.03 11.16 -13.84
N PRO A 279 3.76 10.38 -13.02
CA PRO A 279 3.56 8.95 -12.93
C PRO A 279 2.20 8.63 -12.28
N CYS A 280 1.40 7.75 -12.91
CA CYS A 280 0.15 7.27 -12.33
C CYS A 280 0.44 6.19 -11.29
N TRP A 281 -0.05 6.37 -10.06
CA TRP A 281 0.15 5.36 -9.00
C TRP A 281 -0.46 4.01 -9.37
N TRP A 282 -1.60 4.00 -10.07
CA TRP A 282 -2.30 2.78 -10.44
C TRP A 282 -1.43 1.91 -11.33
N GLU A 283 -0.82 2.49 -12.37
CA GLU A 283 0.10 1.76 -13.26
C GLU A 283 1.30 1.22 -12.48
N VAL A 284 1.92 2.05 -11.64
CA VAL A 284 3.11 1.69 -10.87
C VAL A 284 2.84 0.55 -9.88
N VAL A 285 1.81 0.67 -9.04
CA VAL A 285 1.52 -0.30 -7.98
C VAL A 285 0.95 -1.59 -8.58
N LYS A 286 0.09 -1.48 -9.61
CA LYS A 286 -0.47 -2.66 -10.30
C LYS A 286 0.62 -3.53 -10.89
N GLU A 287 1.63 -2.93 -11.50
CA GLU A 287 2.76 -3.68 -12.07
C GLU A 287 3.58 -4.37 -10.98
N GLY A 288 3.87 -3.69 -9.87
CA GLY A 288 4.68 -4.25 -8.77
C GLY A 288 4.01 -5.34 -7.93
N CYS A 289 2.68 -5.44 -7.96
CA CYS A 289 1.94 -6.43 -7.17
C CYS A 289 1.88 -7.80 -7.85
N ALA A 290 2.02 -8.86 -7.05
CA ALA A 290 1.83 -10.24 -7.53
C ALA A 290 0.36 -10.51 -7.87
N LYS A 291 -0.56 -9.93 -7.08
CA LYS A 291 -2.00 -10.01 -7.30
C LYS A 291 -2.64 -8.64 -7.19
N VAL A 292 -3.56 -8.35 -8.11
CA VAL A 292 -4.36 -7.14 -8.09
C VAL A 292 -5.82 -7.53 -8.25
N ALA A 293 -6.66 -7.11 -7.31
CA ALA A 293 -8.09 -7.37 -7.35
C ALA A 293 -8.86 -6.05 -7.31
N ILE A 294 -9.87 -5.93 -8.17
CA ILE A 294 -10.89 -4.89 -8.13
C ILE A 294 -12.14 -5.52 -7.53
N VAL A 295 -12.68 -4.93 -6.48
CA VAL A 295 -13.84 -5.44 -5.74
C VAL A 295 -14.95 -4.41 -5.81
N ASP A 296 -16.20 -4.87 -5.87
CA ASP A 296 -17.37 -4.00 -5.76
C ASP A 296 -17.44 -3.37 -4.35
N GLY A 297 -17.01 -2.11 -4.27
CA GLY A 297 -17.01 -1.33 -3.03
C GLY A 297 -18.36 -0.69 -2.72
N ASN A 298 -19.34 -0.83 -3.62
CA ASN A 298 -20.74 -0.56 -3.33
C ASN A 298 -21.25 -1.50 -2.24
N GLN A 299 -20.81 -2.76 -2.26
CA GLN A 299 -21.38 -3.82 -1.44
C GLN A 299 -20.40 -4.39 -0.40
N MET A 300 -19.11 -4.47 -0.72
CA MET A 300 -18.12 -5.18 0.08
C MET A 300 -17.18 -4.23 0.82
N PHE A 301 -16.66 -4.68 1.97
CA PHE A 301 -15.67 -4.02 2.84
C PHE A 301 -16.05 -2.67 3.46
N ASN A 302 -16.95 -1.89 2.86
CA ASN A 302 -17.24 -0.53 3.29
C ASN A 302 -18.46 -0.44 4.21
N ARG A 303 -19.07 -1.59 4.53
CA ARG A 303 -20.28 -1.72 5.35
C ARG A 303 -20.01 -2.64 6.54
N PRO A 304 -20.26 -2.20 7.77
CA PRO A 304 -20.03 -3.04 8.93
C PRO A 304 -21.21 -3.97 9.20
N GLY A 305 -21.33 -5.00 8.38
CA GLY A 305 -22.42 -5.97 8.44
C GLY A 305 -21.93 -7.41 8.26
N PRO A 306 -22.86 -8.40 8.25
CA PRO A 306 -22.54 -9.82 8.14
C PRO A 306 -21.66 -10.18 6.95
N ARG A 307 -21.74 -9.42 5.84
CA ARG A 307 -20.92 -9.62 4.64
C ARG A 307 -19.42 -9.40 4.86
N LEU A 308 -18.99 -8.84 5.99
CA LEU A 308 -17.57 -8.85 6.35
C LEU A 308 -17.02 -10.27 6.57
N VAL A 309 -17.89 -11.24 6.88
CA VAL A 309 -17.50 -12.66 6.92
C VAL A 309 -17.24 -13.19 5.50
N ASP A 310 -18.10 -12.85 4.54
CA ASP A 310 -17.87 -13.17 3.12
C ASP A 310 -16.56 -12.53 2.62
N ALA A 311 -16.29 -11.29 3.05
CA ALA A 311 -15.06 -10.56 2.74
C ALA A 311 -13.82 -11.23 3.35
N LEU A 312 -13.91 -11.77 4.56
CA LEU A 312 -12.85 -12.54 5.19
C LEU A 312 -12.58 -13.85 4.44
N GLU A 313 -13.62 -14.58 4.07
CA GLU A 313 -13.51 -15.80 3.26
C GLU A 313 -12.84 -15.50 1.92
N TRP A 314 -13.30 -14.45 1.22
CA TRP A 314 -12.67 -14.02 -0.02
C TRP A 314 -11.20 -13.60 0.16
N LEU A 315 -10.87 -12.81 1.18
CA LEU A 315 -9.49 -12.45 1.50
C LEU A 315 -8.65 -13.70 1.76
N THR A 316 -9.20 -14.66 2.49
CA THR A 316 -8.52 -15.93 2.79
C THR A 316 -8.22 -16.70 1.51
N GLY A 317 -9.20 -16.82 0.61
CA GLY A 317 -8.99 -17.48 -0.67
C GLY A 317 -7.98 -16.74 -1.57
N LEU A 318 -8.09 -15.42 -1.67
CA LEU A 318 -7.20 -14.57 -2.46
C LEU A 318 -5.76 -14.62 -1.95
N ILE A 319 -5.54 -14.37 -0.65
CA ILE A 319 -4.19 -14.27 -0.07
C ILE A 319 -3.51 -15.64 -0.06
N ASN A 320 -4.27 -16.72 0.18
CA ASN A 320 -3.71 -18.05 0.40
C ASN A 320 -3.77 -18.98 -0.82
N ASN A 321 -4.31 -18.55 -1.96
CA ASN A 321 -4.55 -19.40 -3.14
C ASN A 321 -5.47 -20.59 -2.85
N VAL A 322 -6.57 -20.33 -2.13
CA VAL A 322 -7.59 -21.34 -1.80
C VAL A 322 -8.92 -20.88 -2.40
N PRO A 323 -9.10 -20.96 -3.74
CA PRO A 323 -10.29 -20.44 -4.38
C PRO A 323 -11.59 -21.11 -3.90
N GLU A 324 -11.51 -22.30 -3.31
CA GLU A 324 -12.66 -23.08 -2.83
C GLU A 324 -13.37 -22.42 -1.63
N ILE A 325 -12.66 -21.58 -0.87
CA ILE A 325 -13.26 -20.83 0.26
C ILE A 325 -13.92 -19.53 -0.20
N ILE A 326 -13.67 -19.08 -1.44
CA ILE A 326 -14.25 -17.85 -1.95
C ILE A 326 -15.76 -18.05 -2.15
N PRO A 327 -16.61 -17.17 -1.59
CA PRO A 327 -18.05 -17.23 -1.85
C PRO A 327 -18.34 -17.13 -3.35
N HIS A 328 -19.19 -18.02 -3.88
CA HIS A 328 -19.45 -18.14 -5.32
C HIS A 328 -19.83 -16.81 -6.00
N ASP A 329 -20.64 -15.99 -5.32
CA ASP A 329 -21.14 -14.72 -5.84
C ASP A 329 -20.38 -13.50 -5.30
N PHE A 330 -19.14 -13.69 -4.81
CA PHE A 330 -18.32 -12.57 -4.36
C PHE A 330 -17.95 -11.68 -5.57
N PRO A 331 -18.31 -10.38 -5.57
CA PRO A 331 -18.14 -9.52 -6.74
C PRO A 331 -16.71 -8.96 -6.80
N TYR A 332 -15.83 -9.68 -7.49
CA TYR A 332 -14.46 -9.24 -7.75
C TYR A 332 -13.98 -9.56 -9.16
N LYS A 333 -12.92 -8.87 -9.58
CA LYS A 333 -12.19 -9.09 -10.83
C LYS A 333 -10.70 -9.06 -10.55
N LEU A 334 -9.96 -10.06 -11.03
CA LEU A 334 -8.49 -10.02 -11.00
C LEU A 334 -7.98 -9.20 -12.18
N ALA A 335 -7.10 -8.24 -11.90
CA ALA A 335 -6.45 -7.47 -12.94
C ALA A 335 -5.14 -8.17 -13.33
N GLY A 336 -5.09 -8.75 -14.54
CA GLY A 336 -3.83 -9.25 -15.13
C GLY A 336 -3.72 -10.76 -15.40
N GLU A 337 -4.81 -11.54 -15.45
CA GLU A 337 -4.73 -12.91 -15.99
C GLU A 337 -4.66 -12.88 -17.53
N ASN A 338 -3.43 -12.77 -18.04
CA ASN A 338 -2.96 -13.45 -19.24
C ASN A 338 -1.41 -13.51 -19.24
N ALA A 339 -0.90 -14.73 -19.46
CA ALA A 339 0.48 -15.15 -19.75
C ALA A 339 1.48 -15.27 -18.57
N ASP A 340 1.71 -16.54 -18.18
CA ASP A 340 2.98 -17.21 -17.82
C ASP A 340 4.15 -16.32 -17.38
N GLY A 341 4.70 -16.50 -16.16
CA GLY A 341 5.74 -15.55 -15.73
C GLY A 341 6.63 -15.88 -14.54
N GLU A 342 7.68 -16.66 -14.76
CA GLU A 342 8.99 -16.38 -14.11
C GLU A 342 9.63 -15.12 -14.73
N SER A 343 9.40 -14.83 -16.02
CA SER A 343 9.85 -13.59 -16.68
C SER A 343 9.10 -12.34 -16.20
N ALA A 344 7.84 -12.47 -15.78
CA ALA A 344 7.10 -11.38 -15.16
C ALA A 344 7.67 -11.01 -13.78
N MET A 345 8.18 -11.98 -13.02
CA MET A 345 8.75 -11.76 -11.68
C MET A 345 10.03 -10.91 -11.73
N LEU A 346 10.91 -11.15 -12.72
CA LEU A 346 12.14 -10.37 -12.89
C LEU A 346 11.89 -8.95 -13.43
N VAL A 347 10.93 -8.80 -14.34
CA VAL A 347 10.49 -7.46 -14.80
C VAL A 347 9.80 -6.70 -13.67
N ARG A 348 9.06 -7.39 -12.80
CA ARG A 348 8.46 -6.83 -11.57
C ARG A 348 9.50 -6.37 -10.56
N GLU A 349 10.55 -7.15 -10.31
CA GLU A 349 11.64 -6.75 -9.39
C GLU A 349 12.44 -5.56 -9.94
N MET A 350 12.76 -5.54 -11.24
CA MET A 350 13.44 -4.39 -11.87
C MET A 350 12.61 -3.10 -11.78
N LYS A 351 11.31 -3.19 -12.07
CA LYS A 351 10.40 -2.02 -11.97
C LYS A 351 10.15 -1.60 -10.52
N SER A 352 10.09 -2.55 -9.58
CA SER A 352 9.98 -2.27 -8.14
C SER A 352 11.19 -1.49 -7.62
N LEU A 353 12.40 -1.82 -8.11
CA LEU A 353 13.63 -1.11 -7.77
C LEU A 353 13.66 0.32 -8.34
N ASP A 354 13.18 0.52 -9.57
CA ASP A 354 13.05 1.87 -10.18
C ASP A 354 12.10 2.76 -9.36
N VAL A 355 11.02 2.17 -8.88
CA VAL A 355 9.96 2.82 -8.10
C VAL A 355 10.43 3.13 -6.67
N GLU A 356 11.16 2.23 -6.04
CA GLU A 356 11.78 2.43 -4.72
C GLU A 356 12.91 3.46 -4.75
N LEU A 357 13.72 3.47 -5.81
CA LEU A 357 14.77 4.46 -6.04
C LEU A 357 14.16 5.85 -6.32
N ALA A 358 13.12 5.94 -7.15
CA ALA A 358 12.40 7.19 -7.40
C ALA A 358 11.80 7.74 -6.10
N TRP A 359 11.22 6.88 -5.24
CA TRP A 359 10.70 7.27 -3.93
C TRP A 359 11.78 7.80 -2.99
N LEU A 360 12.91 7.08 -2.87
CA LEU A 360 14.05 7.51 -2.06
C LEU A 360 14.54 8.90 -2.47
N LEU A 361 14.65 9.16 -3.78
CA LEU A 361 15.19 10.40 -4.32
C LEU A 361 14.22 11.59 -4.23
N THR A 362 12.91 11.35 -4.37
CA THR A 362 11.92 12.43 -4.49
C THR A 362 11.16 12.70 -3.19
N VAL A 363 11.07 11.73 -2.28
CA VAL A 363 10.22 11.83 -1.08
C VAL A 363 11.01 11.71 0.22
N ASP A 364 11.83 10.68 0.39
CA ASP A 364 12.50 10.42 1.68
C ASP A 364 13.76 11.26 1.87
N LEU A 365 14.62 11.31 0.85
CA LEU A 365 15.89 12.04 0.92
C LEU A 365 15.67 13.56 1.08
N PRO A 366 14.77 14.23 0.34
CA PRO A 366 14.52 15.67 0.54
C PRO A 366 13.96 15.98 1.94
N LEU A 367 13.02 15.18 2.45
CA LEU A 367 12.44 15.39 3.77
C LEU A 367 13.47 15.17 4.89
N THR A 368 14.30 14.14 4.74
CA THR A 368 15.40 13.85 5.66
C THR A 368 16.43 14.97 5.65
N LEU A 369 16.80 15.48 4.47
CA LEU A 369 17.70 16.63 4.34
C LEU A 369 17.13 17.92 4.94
N VAL A 370 15.83 18.18 4.78
CA VAL A 370 15.15 19.32 5.40
C VAL A 370 15.17 19.22 6.93
N ASN A 371 14.92 18.04 7.49
CA ASN A 371 14.99 17.81 8.94
C ASN A 371 16.41 18.03 9.47
N VAL A 372 17.41 17.49 8.76
CA VAL A 372 18.84 17.72 9.07
C VAL A 372 19.17 19.21 9.01
N CYS A 373 18.75 19.93 7.97
CA CYS A 373 18.96 21.37 7.84
C CYS A 373 18.27 22.18 8.95
N THR A 374 17.05 21.80 9.32
CA THR A 374 16.27 22.48 10.37
C THR A 374 16.95 22.34 11.73
N GLU A 375 17.42 21.15 12.08
CA GLU A 375 18.10 20.91 13.35
C GLU A 375 19.50 21.53 13.39
N LEU A 376 20.26 21.46 12.29
CA LEU A 376 21.54 22.17 12.19
C LEU A 376 21.35 23.69 12.36
N THR A 377 20.27 24.25 11.80
CA THR A 377 19.93 25.67 11.98
C THR A 377 19.59 25.99 13.44
N ARG A 378 18.93 25.08 14.18
CA ARG A 378 18.73 25.23 15.63
C ARG A 378 20.05 25.19 16.39
N CYS A 379 20.97 24.28 16.05
CA CYS A 379 22.29 24.20 16.68
C CYS A 379 23.10 25.49 16.48
N VAL A 380 23.06 26.09 15.28
CA VAL A 380 23.69 27.38 14.98
C VAL A 380 23.08 28.52 15.82
N LYS A 381 21.75 28.53 15.99
CA LYS A 381 21.07 29.52 16.84
C LYS A 381 21.42 29.37 18.33
N ALA A 382 21.53 28.14 18.82
CA ALA A 382 21.91 27.85 20.21
C ALA A 382 23.38 28.22 20.52
N SER A 383 24.27 28.08 19.53
CA SER A 383 25.69 28.47 19.66
C SER A 383 25.92 29.97 19.52
N SER A 384 25.01 30.71 18.88
CA SER A 384 25.06 32.19 18.77
C SER A 384 24.39 32.92 19.94
N SER A 385 23.65 32.23 20.83
CA SER A 385 23.05 32.82 22.03
C SER A 385 23.98 32.96 23.26
N GLY A 386 25.24 32.57 23.16
CA GLY A 386 26.30 32.97 24.11
C GLY A 386 26.23 32.40 25.53
N THR A 387 25.26 31.59 25.91
CA THR A 387 25.23 30.90 27.21
C THR A 387 26.05 29.61 27.16
N GLN A 388 27.36 29.72 27.45
CA GLN A 388 28.19 28.56 27.76
C GLN A 388 27.87 28.07 29.18
N ASP A 389 27.14 26.96 29.27
CA ASP A 389 27.11 26.16 30.49
C ASP A 389 28.20 25.08 30.38
N LEU A 390 29.34 25.31 31.03
CA LEU A 390 30.52 24.43 31.00
C LEU A 390 30.28 23.07 31.71
N ASN A 391 29.10 22.87 32.31
CA ASN A 391 28.68 21.62 32.94
C ASN A 391 27.62 20.83 32.14
N ALA A 392 27.24 21.29 30.95
CA ALA A 392 26.26 20.58 30.12
C ALA A 392 26.86 19.28 29.54
N LYS A 393 26.16 18.14 29.76
CA LYS A 393 26.51 16.84 29.16
C LYS A 393 26.61 16.97 27.63
N PRO A 394 27.55 16.25 26.97
CA PRO A 394 27.62 16.21 25.52
C PRO A 394 26.26 15.78 24.95
N SER A 395 25.74 16.58 24.04
CA SER A 395 24.46 16.32 23.39
C SER A 395 24.71 15.31 22.28
N ALA A 396 24.44 14.04 22.55
CA ALA A 396 24.44 12.98 21.54
C ALA A 396 23.12 13.02 20.78
N LEU A 397 23.15 13.36 19.49
CA LEU A 397 21.96 13.39 18.63
C LEU A 397 21.78 12.05 17.93
N GLY A 398 20.76 11.27 18.29
CA GLY A 398 20.42 10.03 17.61
C GLY A 398 19.82 10.26 16.22
N LEU A 399 20.42 9.65 15.21
CA LEU A 399 19.84 9.47 13.88
C LEU A 399 19.20 8.07 13.86
N SER A 400 17.91 8.00 13.54
CA SER A 400 17.23 6.72 13.31
C SER A 400 16.42 6.78 12.03
N SER A 401 16.74 5.88 11.09
CA SER A 401 15.84 5.52 10.00
C SER A 401 15.12 4.22 10.40
N ALA A 402 13.80 4.16 10.16
CA ALA A 402 13.00 2.96 10.44
C ALA A 402 13.32 1.79 9.49
N ASN A 403 13.97 2.06 8.35
CA ASN A 403 14.18 1.09 7.27
C ASN A 403 15.66 0.89 6.90
N ASN A 404 16.61 1.58 7.54
CA ASN A 404 18.04 1.42 7.24
C ASN A 404 18.90 1.49 8.51
N ASP A 405 19.34 0.32 8.97
CA ASP A 405 20.19 0.17 10.16
C ASP A 405 21.58 0.82 10.00
N SER A 406 22.03 1.06 8.76
CA SER A 406 23.32 1.71 8.47
C SER A 406 23.29 3.23 8.65
N LEU A 407 22.09 3.82 8.72
CA LEU A 407 21.85 5.23 9.03
C LEU A 407 21.58 5.47 10.52
N LYS A 408 21.64 4.42 11.35
CA LYS A 408 21.61 4.55 12.81
C LYS A 408 22.96 5.05 13.31
N GLY A 409 22.98 6.21 13.95
CA GLY A 409 24.22 6.81 14.45
C GLY A 409 23.96 7.94 15.42
N TYR A 410 25.03 8.48 16.01
CA TYR A 410 24.97 9.64 16.87
C TYR A 410 25.92 10.71 16.35
N ILE A 411 25.48 11.96 16.31
CA ILE A 411 26.38 13.11 16.13
C ILE A 411 26.74 13.59 17.53
N ASP A 412 28.02 13.47 17.89
CA ASP A 412 28.55 13.99 19.14
C ASP A 412 29.10 15.40 18.94
N ILE A 413 28.59 16.34 19.75
CA ILE A 413 29.04 17.73 19.80
C ILE A 413 29.86 17.93 21.07
N HIS A 414 31.13 18.31 20.91
CA HIS A 414 32.00 18.76 22.00
C HIS A 414 32.32 20.25 21.79
N GLY A 415 31.62 21.12 22.51
CA GLY A 415 31.77 22.58 22.33
C GLY A 415 31.31 23.01 20.93
N SER A 416 32.19 23.63 20.14
CA SER A 416 31.94 24.03 18.75
C SER A 416 32.38 23.00 17.71
N GLN A 417 32.90 21.83 18.11
CA GLN A 417 33.44 20.82 17.20
C GLN A 417 32.55 19.58 17.09
N ILE A 418 32.35 19.08 15.86
CA ILE A 418 31.64 17.82 15.56
C ILE A 418 32.68 16.71 15.42
N VAL A 419 32.61 15.68 16.28
CA VAL A 419 33.72 14.72 16.47
C VAL A 419 33.48 13.34 15.82
N LYS A 420 32.25 12.99 15.41
CA LYS A 420 31.95 11.72 14.73
C LYS A 420 30.82 11.89 13.70
N GLY A 421 31.15 11.73 12.41
CA GLY A 421 30.33 12.23 11.30
C GLY A 421 29.74 11.17 10.38
N VAL A 422 28.42 11.20 10.22
CA VAL A 422 27.68 10.50 9.16
C VAL A 422 28.11 10.99 7.76
N ILE A 423 28.68 12.20 7.64
CA ILE A 423 29.13 12.78 6.37
C ILE A 423 30.30 11.99 5.75
N ASP A 424 31.31 11.57 6.52
CA ASP A 424 32.42 10.79 5.96
C ASP A 424 31.98 9.37 5.59
N ILE A 425 31.00 8.81 6.32
CA ILE A 425 30.36 7.54 6.01
C ILE A 425 29.55 7.65 4.71
N LEU A 426 28.75 8.71 4.57
CA LEU A 426 27.98 9.00 3.35
C LEU A 426 28.90 9.24 2.15
N LEU A 427 29.94 10.05 2.28
CA LEU A 427 30.95 10.25 1.24
C LEU A 427 31.61 8.93 0.84
N LYS A 428 31.93 8.06 1.80
CA LYS A 428 32.49 6.73 1.51
C LYS A 428 31.52 5.88 0.67
N TYR A 429 30.24 5.82 1.02
CA TYR A 429 29.25 5.05 0.27
C TYR A 429 28.92 5.63 -1.10
N VAL A 430 28.80 6.95 -1.23
CA VAL A 430 28.57 7.62 -2.52
C VAL A 430 29.76 7.37 -3.47
N ASN A 431 30.99 7.49 -2.97
CA ASN A 431 32.18 7.17 -3.75
C ASN A 431 32.23 5.70 -4.17
N GLN A 432 31.83 4.78 -3.28
CA GLN A 432 31.77 3.35 -3.58
C GLN A 432 30.72 3.04 -4.66
N ALA A 433 29.51 3.60 -4.54
CA ALA A 433 28.44 3.43 -5.53
C ALA A 433 28.85 3.97 -6.91
N ARG A 434 29.50 5.14 -6.97
CA ARG A 434 30.05 5.69 -8.22
C ARG A 434 31.12 4.77 -8.81
N SER A 435 32.00 4.22 -7.98
CA SER A 435 33.06 3.30 -8.44
C SER A 435 32.49 2.02 -9.06
N GLU A 436 31.47 1.42 -8.43
CA GLU A 436 30.81 0.20 -8.92
C GLU A 436 30.01 0.44 -10.21
N LEU A 437 29.43 1.63 -10.39
CA LEU A 437 28.74 1.98 -11.64
C LEU A 437 29.72 2.23 -12.79
N ASN A 438 30.87 2.84 -12.52
CA ASN A 438 31.86 3.13 -13.56
C ASN A 438 32.54 1.84 -14.06
N HIS A 439 32.80 0.88 -13.16
CA HIS A 439 33.53 -0.34 -13.49
C HIS A 439 32.82 -1.59 -12.96
N ALA A 440 32.44 -2.48 -13.87
CA ALA A 440 31.97 -3.80 -13.48
C ALA A 440 33.09 -4.59 -12.80
N SER A 441 32.78 -5.20 -11.66
CA SER A 441 33.71 -6.05 -10.93
C SER A 441 34.09 -7.28 -11.78
N GLU A 442 35.35 -7.35 -12.24
CA GLU A 442 35.85 -8.47 -13.05
C GLU A 442 35.70 -9.83 -12.33
N GLU A 443 35.76 -9.85 -11.00
CA GLU A 443 35.55 -11.04 -10.18
C GLU A 443 34.13 -11.62 -10.28
N LYS A 444 33.15 -10.77 -10.64
CA LYS A 444 31.73 -11.15 -10.79
C LYS A 444 31.37 -11.48 -12.24
N LEU A 445 32.31 -11.33 -13.17
CA LEU A 445 32.16 -11.62 -14.59
C LEU A 445 32.85 -12.94 -14.96
N PHE A 446 32.61 -13.42 -16.17
CA PHE A 446 33.36 -14.52 -16.75
C PHE A 446 34.88 -14.29 -16.63
N PRO A 447 35.69 -15.30 -16.25
CA PRO A 447 35.38 -16.74 -16.20
C PRO A 447 34.82 -17.26 -14.88
N LEU A 448 34.54 -16.39 -13.91
CA LEU A 448 34.32 -16.77 -12.51
C LEU A 448 32.85 -17.05 -12.15
N LYS A 449 31.92 -16.95 -13.11
CA LYS A 449 30.48 -17.15 -12.91
C LYS A 449 29.99 -18.51 -13.43
N ALA A 450 29.35 -19.32 -12.57
CA ALA A 450 28.55 -20.47 -12.98
C ALA A 450 27.19 -19.99 -13.51
N ARG A 451 26.75 -20.50 -14.66
CA ARG A 451 25.52 -20.04 -15.32
C ARG A 451 24.39 -21.05 -15.22
N ASP A 452 23.17 -20.50 -15.22
CA ASP A 452 21.93 -21.22 -15.42
C ASP A 452 21.59 -21.23 -16.92
N ASN A 453 21.65 -22.40 -17.55
CA ASN A 453 21.40 -22.56 -18.99
C ASN A 453 19.94 -22.26 -19.38
N LYS A 454 19.02 -22.18 -18.40
CA LYS A 454 17.58 -21.98 -18.62
C LYS A 454 17.19 -20.54 -18.95
N LEU A 455 18.12 -19.59 -18.90
CA LEU A 455 17.85 -18.18 -19.19
C LEU A 455 17.53 -17.88 -20.66
N PHE A 456 17.77 -18.84 -21.56
CA PHE A 456 17.53 -18.69 -22.99
C PHE A 456 16.67 -19.84 -23.50
N ASN A 457 15.70 -19.53 -24.37
CA ASN A 457 14.90 -20.53 -25.07
C ASN A 457 14.99 -20.28 -26.60
N PRO A 458 15.61 -21.20 -27.36
CA PRO A 458 16.24 -22.44 -26.91
C PRO A 458 17.50 -22.18 -26.06
N GLU A 459 17.93 -23.18 -25.27
CA GLU A 459 19.13 -23.07 -24.43
C GLU A 459 20.37 -22.69 -25.28
N LEU A 460 21.24 -21.85 -24.71
CA LEU A 460 22.46 -21.45 -25.40
C LEU A 460 23.44 -22.64 -25.54
N PRO A 461 24.13 -22.76 -26.69
CA PRO A 461 25.25 -23.67 -26.85
C PRO A 461 26.33 -23.47 -25.77
N GLU A 462 26.99 -24.54 -25.32
CA GLU A 462 27.99 -24.48 -24.25
C GLU A 462 29.24 -23.67 -24.61
N ASP A 463 29.48 -23.45 -25.90
CA ASP A 463 30.58 -22.67 -26.47
C ASP A 463 30.23 -21.19 -26.70
N LEU A 464 29.04 -20.73 -26.27
CA LEU A 464 28.63 -19.34 -26.37
C LEU A 464 28.30 -18.75 -25.00
N ILE A 465 28.87 -17.58 -24.73
CA ILE A 465 28.70 -16.86 -23.47
C ILE A 465 28.09 -15.49 -23.76
N VAL A 466 26.95 -15.19 -23.14
CA VAL A 466 26.26 -13.89 -23.24
C VAL A 466 26.22 -13.20 -21.89
N GLU A 467 27.06 -12.21 -21.65
CA GLU A 467 27.16 -11.44 -20.41
C GLU A 467 26.41 -10.12 -20.51
N PHE A 468 25.74 -9.74 -19.42
CA PHE A 468 25.19 -8.40 -19.25
C PHE A 468 25.83 -7.75 -18.04
N PHE A 469 26.31 -6.52 -18.19
CA PHE A 469 26.84 -5.72 -17.08
C PHE A 469 26.65 -4.23 -17.34
N ILE A 470 26.73 -3.44 -16.27
CA ILE A 470 26.65 -1.98 -16.34
C ILE A 470 28.07 -1.41 -16.34
N SER A 471 28.30 -0.40 -17.17
CA SER A 471 29.50 0.42 -17.11
C SER A 471 29.14 1.86 -17.45
N GLU A 472 29.40 2.74 -16.51
CA GLU A 472 29.01 4.15 -16.53
C GLU A 472 27.50 4.32 -16.76
N ILE A 473 27.12 4.84 -17.93
CA ILE A 473 25.73 5.08 -18.35
C ILE A 473 25.21 3.99 -19.30
N PHE A 474 25.98 2.93 -19.53
CA PHE A 474 25.68 1.91 -20.51
C PHE A 474 25.31 0.58 -19.86
N VAL A 475 24.27 -0.05 -20.39
CA VAL A 475 24.03 -1.48 -20.24
C VAL A 475 24.75 -2.16 -21.40
N ILE A 476 25.72 -3.00 -21.06
CA ILE A 476 26.59 -3.68 -22.01
C ILE A 476 26.14 -5.12 -22.13
N CYS A 477 25.81 -5.55 -23.35
CA CYS A 477 25.68 -6.95 -23.72
C CYS A 477 26.97 -7.40 -24.41
N LYS A 478 27.61 -8.41 -23.85
CA LYS A 478 28.87 -8.95 -24.33
C LYS A 478 28.69 -10.42 -24.68
N VAL A 479 28.84 -10.78 -25.95
CA VAL A 479 28.76 -12.14 -26.44
C VAL A 479 30.17 -12.63 -26.79
N SER A 480 30.61 -13.72 -26.18
CA SER A 480 31.91 -14.34 -26.40
C SER A 480 31.73 -15.78 -26.87
N ALA A 481 32.34 -16.13 -27.99
CA ALA A 481 32.42 -17.50 -28.48
C ALA A 481 33.70 -18.16 -27.94
N LEU A 482 33.58 -19.37 -27.42
CA LEU A 482 34.65 -20.14 -26.83
C LEU A 482 35.05 -21.33 -27.70
N GLN A 483 36.33 -21.68 -27.66
CA GLN A 483 36.83 -22.95 -28.14
C GLN A 483 37.51 -23.68 -26.98
N TYR A 484 36.98 -24.84 -26.61
CA TYR A 484 37.56 -25.70 -25.56
C TYR A 484 38.74 -26.49 -26.11
N HIS A 485 39.85 -26.51 -25.37
CA HIS A 485 41.03 -27.30 -25.70
C HIS A 485 41.07 -28.59 -24.87
N ALA A 486 40.78 -29.72 -25.51
CA ALA A 486 41.20 -31.03 -25.02
C ALA A 486 42.61 -31.30 -25.57
N ASN A 487 43.64 -31.21 -24.71
CA ASN A 487 45.04 -31.64 -24.91
C ASN A 487 45.57 -31.77 -26.37
N VAL A 488 46.50 -30.86 -26.74
CA VAL A 488 47.48 -30.86 -27.88
C VAL A 488 46.99 -30.34 -29.28
N PRO A 489 47.89 -29.90 -30.21
CA PRO A 489 48.26 -28.51 -30.50
C PRO A 489 47.71 -27.92 -31.82
N ILE A 490 47.91 -26.60 -31.96
CA ILE A 490 47.40 -25.67 -32.98
C ILE A 490 47.72 -26.09 -34.42
N ALA A 491 46.72 -26.58 -35.17
CA ALA A 491 46.54 -26.38 -36.60
C ALA A 491 45.21 -26.99 -37.07
N SER A 492 44.47 -26.29 -37.94
CA SER A 492 43.39 -26.82 -38.81
C SER A 492 41.90 -26.79 -38.37
N ALA A 493 41.47 -25.89 -37.48
CA ALA A 493 40.02 -25.65 -37.30
C ALA A 493 39.61 -24.17 -37.23
N VAL A 494 40.44 -23.25 -37.73
CA VAL A 494 40.11 -21.82 -37.80
C VAL A 494 39.51 -21.49 -39.17
N ALA A 495 38.29 -21.96 -39.43
CA ALA A 495 37.48 -21.44 -40.52
C ALA A 495 36.04 -21.91 -40.35
N LYS A 496 35.17 -21.10 -39.71
CA LYS A 496 33.78 -20.86 -40.18
C LYS A 496 32.85 -20.08 -39.23
N PHE A 497 33.27 -19.65 -38.04
CA PHE A 497 32.44 -18.72 -37.25
C PHE A 497 33.18 -17.41 -37.03
N SER A 498 32.75 -16.40 -37.77
CA SER A 498 32.90 -15.00 -37.39
C SER A 498 31.48 -14.46 -37.29
N LEU A 499 31.11 -13.94 -36.13
CA LEU A 499 29.79 -13.38 -35.90
C LEU A 499 29.53 -12.19 -36.84
N LEU A 500 30.56 -11.39 -37.19
CA LEU A 500 30.41 -10.13 -37.94
C LEU A 500 31.57 -9.75 -38.90
N GLY A 501 32.51 -10.64 -39.22
CA GLY A 501 33.56 -10.39 -40.24
C GLY A 501 34.66 -9.40 -39.85
N GLY A 502 34.82 -9.09 -38.56
CA GLY A 502 35.80 -8.13 -38.03
C GLY A 502 37.18 -8.71 -37.66
N PRO A 503 38.16 -7.86 -37.30
CA PRO A 503 39.50 -8.28 -36.89
C PRO A 503 39.47 -9.10 -35.58
N LYS A 504 40.24 -10.20 -35.55
CA LYS A 504 40.22 -11.18 -34.44
C LYS A 504 40.91 -10.65 -33.18
N PRO A 505 40.32 -10.83 -31.99
CA PRO A 505 40.96 -10.48 -30.72
C PRO A 505 42.14 -11.41 -30.40
N ALA A 506 43.10 -10.92 -29.61
CA ALA A 506 44.26 -11.70 -29.16
C ALA A 506 43.80 -12.85 -28.24
N ASN A 507 44.25 -14.07 -28.54
CA ASN A 507 43.83 -15.31 -27.86
C ASN A 507 44.15 -15.31 -26.36
N LYS A 508 43.19 -14.91 -25.52
CA LYS A 508 43.25 -15.05 -24.05
C LYS A 508 42.75 -16.44 -23.66
N MET A 509 43.64 -17.26 -23.06
CA MET A 509 43.30 -18.58 -22.55
C MET A 509 42.71 -18.46 -21.14
N VAL A 510 41.54 -19.04 -20.93
CA VAL A 510 40.74 -18.93 -19.70
C VAL A 510 40.23 -20.29 -19.28
N LYS A 511 40.11 -20.53 -17.96
CA LYS A 511 39.57 -21.79 -17.44
C LYS A 511 38.06 -21.64 -17.25
N TYR A 512 37.26 -22.42 -17.98
CA TYR A 512 35.80 -22.37 -17.91
C TYR A 512 35.22 -23.77 -17.79
N LYS A 513 34.29 -23.96 -16.83
CA LYS A 513 33.73 -25.28 -16.45
C LYS A 513 34.80 -26.37 -16.23
N GLY A 514 35.96 -25.99 -15.68
CA GLY A 514 37.08 -26.91 -15.42
C GLY A 514 37.96 -27.25 -16.63
N GLN A 515 37.63 -26.76 -17.83
CA GLN A 515 38.40 -26.94 -19.07
C GLN A 515 39.11 -25.66 -19.49
N ASN A 516 40.21 -25.77 -20.23
CA ASN A 516 40.86 -24.61 -20.84
C ASN A 516 40.09 -24.21 -22.10
N ALA A 517 39.70 -22.95 -22.20
CA ALA A 517 39.00 -22.38 -23.34
C ALA A 517 39.73 -21.13 -23.85
N VAL A 518 39.56 -20.82 -25.14
CA VAL A 518 40.04 -19.58 -25.76
C VAL A 518 38.83 -18.84 -26.31
N VAL A 519 38.77 -17.52 -26.09
CA VAL A 519 37.77 -16.66 -26.74
C VAL A 519 38.19 -16.48 -28.20
N ILE A 520 37.39 -17.01 -29.12
CA ILE A 520 37.68 -16.96 -30.56
C ILE A 520 37.01 -15.79 -31.27
N ASP A 521 35.92 -15.29 -30.71
CA ASP A 521 35.19 -14.12 -31.22
C ASP A 521 34.44 -13.43 -30.08
N GLU A 522 34.25 -12.12 -30.21
CA GLU A 522 33.59 -11.29 -29.20
C GLU A 522 32.80 -10.15 -29.85
N VAL A 523 31.55 -10.00 -29.43
CA VAL A 523 30.68 -8.89 -29.83
C VAL A 523 30.23 -8.15 -28.58
N LYS A 524 30.42 -6.84 -28.59
CA LYS A 524 29.99 -5.95 -27.51
C LYS A 524 28.97 -4.95 -28.05
N VAL A 525 27.82 -4.84 -27.39
CA VAL A 525 26.76 -3.88 -27.70
C VAL A 525 26.53 -2.99 -26.49
N ASP A 526 26.68 -1.69 -26.69
CA ASP A 526 26.51 -0.68 -25.65
C ASP A 526 25.18 0.05 -25.85
N SER A 527 24.29 -0.04 -24.86
CA SER A 527 23.02 0.68 -24.86
C SER A 527 23.02 1.74 -23.77
N LYS A 528 22.95 3.01 -24.16
CA LYS A 528 22.87 4.13 -23.21
C LYS A 528 21.52 4.10 -22.48
N SER A 529 21.56 4.14 -21.15
CA SER A 529 20.36 4.19 -20.31
C SER A 529 20.13 5.60 -19.76
N PRO A 530 18.98 6.24 -20.05
CA PRO A 530 18.60 7.52 -19.43
C PRO A 530 18.59 7.44 -17.89
N VAL A 531 18.17 6.30 -17.33
CA VAL A 531 18.15 6.07 -15.87
C VAL A 531 19.55 6.13 -15.27
N LEU A 532 20.55 5.54 -15.93
CA LEU A 532 21.94 5.59 -15.45
C LEU A 532 22.55 7.00 -15.57
N VAL A 533 22.10 7.79 -16.55
CA VAL A 533 22.49 9.21 -16.68
C VAL A 533 21.99 10.01 -15.48
N ASP A 534 20.72 9.85 -15.13
CA ASP A 534 20.10 10.57 -14.01
C ASP A 534 20.69 10.11 -12.66
N MET A 535 20.94 8.82 -12.50
CA MET A 535 21.59 8.26 -11.30
C MET A 535 23.00 8.81 -11.08
N LEU A 536 23.83 8.87 -12.14
CA LEU A 536 25.18 9.44 -12.04
C LEU A 536 25.16 10.95 -11.77
N ALA A 537 24.17 11.67 -12.31
CA ALA A 537 23.96 13.09 -12.01
C ALA A 537 23.57 13.30 -10.54
N ALA A 538 22.64 12.50 -10.00
CA ALA A 538 22.21 12.58 -8.61
C ALA A 538 23.34 12.25 -7.62
N LEU A 539 24.11 11.17 -7.88
CA LEU A 539 25.27 10.81 -7.05
C LEU A 539 26.32 11.94 -7.03
N LYS A 540 26.54 12.60 -8.17
CA LYS A 540 27.42 13.76 -8.25
C LYS A 540 26.91 14.94 -7.43
N SER A 541 25.62 15.25 -7.51
CA SER A 541 25.02 16.34 -6.71
C SER A 541 25.13 16.08 -5.20
N VAL A 542 24.93 14.84 -4.75
CA VAL A 542 25.09 14.47 -3.33
C VAL A 542 26.55 14.62 -2.89
N GLU A 543 27.49 14.15 -3.71
CA GLU A 543 28.92 14.33 -3.41
C GLU A 543 29.33 15.79 -3.32
N ASP A 544 28.91 16.62 -4.29
CA ASP A 544 29.21 18.05 -4.31
C ASP A 544 28.67 18.75 -3.06
N ALA A 545 27.44 18.40 -2.64
CA ALA A 545 26.86 18.90 -1.40
C ALA A 545 27.70 18.47 -0.18
N CYS A 546 28.01 17.18 -0.05
CA CYS A 546 28.82 16.67 1.06
C CYS A 546 30.21 17.31 1.12
N ARG A 547 30.87 17.54 -0.02
CA ARG A 547 32.16 18.22 -0.11
C ARG A 547 32.05 19.69 0.28
N GLN A 548 31.03 20.41 -0.20
CA GLN A 548 30.79 21.80 0.19
C GLN A 548 30.54 21.93 1.70
N PHE A 549 29.77 21.02 2.29
CA PHE A 549 29.53 20.99 3.74
C PHE A 549 30.81 20.69 4.52
N ARG A 550 31.63 19.73 4.07
CA ARG A 550 32.93 19.44 4.66
C ARG A 550 33.89 20.64 4.60
N THR A 551 33.94 21.35 3.47
CA THR A 551 34.75 22.56 3.33
C THR A 551 34.28 23.67 4.26
N LYS A 552 32.96 23.87 4.39
CA LYS A 552 32.39 24.85 5.32
C LYS A 552 32.70 24.48 6.78
N LEU A 553 32.55 23.21 7.16
CA LEU A 553 32.92 22.73 8.49
C LEU A 553 34.40 22.96 8.82
N ASN A 554 35.29 22.74 7.85
CA ASN A 554 36.73 23.00 8.00
C ASN A 554 37.09 24.50 8.07
N LEU A 555 36.19 25.42 7.70
CA LEU A 555 36.39 26.87 7.86
C LEU A 555 35.93 27.39 9.23
N PHE A 556 35.20 26.57 10.00
CA PHE A 556 34.70 26.89 11.34
C PHE A 556 35.44 26.14 12.48
N LEU A 557 36.30 25.18 12.13
CA LEU A 557 37.27 24.52 13.00
C LEU A 557 38.61 25.24 12.92
#